data_AF-A0A8S3HKH5-F1
#
_entry.id   AF-A0A8S3HKH5-F1
#
_cell.length_a   1.000
_cell.length_b   1.000
_cell.length_c   1.000
_cell.angle_alpha   90.00
_cell.angle_beta   90.00
_cell.angle_gamma   90.00
#
_symmetry.space_group_name_H-M   'P 1'
#
loop_
_entity.id
_entity.type
_entity.pdbx_description
1 polymer ?
#
loop_
_entity_poly.entity_id
_entity_poly.type
_entity_poly.pdbx_seq_one_letter_code
_entity_poly.pdbx_strand_id
1 'polypeptide(L)'
;SIGSVKDSEFDVRFNPDLFQPYVTLDQAPDETAADIKLLKEAAEYLVLKQIPLMIQDFQDHSAVPVDGESLSEAMHSRGINIRYLGRVAQLVTQQSSLAYIYEIVVTEILCRSAKHVFRTYLQSVPIHILSFSISHFLNCFLTIISLPTTDYSFDELSALSSQSTNN
;
A
#
# COMPACT_ATOMS: atom_id res chain seq x y z
N SER A 1 -19.14 -2.14 -15.88
CA SER A 1 -18.37 -3.17 -16.59
C SER A 1 -17.30 -2.48 -17.39
N ILE A 2 -16.17 -3.14 -17.61
CA ILE A 2 -15.15 -2.69 -18.57
C ILE A 2 -15.67 -3.01 -19.98
N GLY A 3 -15.46 -2.13 -20.96
CA GLY A 3 -15.88 -2.34 -22.34
C GLY A 3 -15.10 -3.47 -23.05
N SER A 4 -15.47 -3.78 -24.30
CA SER A 4 -14.73 -4.69 -25.19
C SER A 4 -14.22 -3.88 -26.38
N VAL A 5 -13.03 -4.22 -26.90
CA VAL A 5 -12.51 -3.62 -28.15
C VAL A 5 -13.29 -4.12 -29.38
N LYS A 6 -13.89 -5.31 -29.29
CA LYS A 6 -14.71 -5.90 -30.35
C LYS A 6 -16.19 -5.82 -29.99
N ASP A 7 -17.01 -5.39 -30.96
CA ASP A 7 -18.47 -5.34 -30.82
C ASP A 7 -19.13 -6.73 -30.88
N SER A 8 -18.44 -7.72 -31.47
CA SER A 8 -18.99 -9.07 -31.72
C SER A 8 -18.62 -10.10 -30.64
N GLU A 9 -17.58 -9.87 -29.86
CA GLU A 9 -17.10 -10.79 -28.82
C GLU A 9 -16.46 -10.01 -27.67
N PHE A 10 -16.65 -10.46 -26.43
CA PHE A 10 -16.02 -9.85 -25.26
C PHE A 10 -14.52 -10.21 -25.25
N ASP A 11 -13.68 -9.29 -25.75
CA ASP A 11 -12.23 -9.45 -25.84
C ASP A 11 -11.55 -8.37 -24.98
N VAL A 12 -11.04 -8.77 -23.82
CA VAL A 12 -10.32 -7.89 -22.89
C VAL A 12 -8.84 -8.29 -22.92
N ARG A 13 -8.11 -7.74 -23.89
CA ARG A 13 -6.66 -7.82 -23.97
C ARG A 13 -6.10 -6.43 -23.75
N PHE A 14 -5.20 -6.30 -22.79
CA PHE A 14 -4.49 -5.05 -22.55
C PHE A 14 -3.10 -5.15 -23.16
N ASN A 15 -2.73 -4.16 -23.95
CA ASN A 15 -1.35 -4.02 -24.39
C ASN A 15 -0.52 -3.38 -23.26
N PRO A 16 0.46 -4.10 -22.66
CA PRO A 16 1.27 -3.57 -21.57
C PRO A 16 2.25 -2.47 -22.02
N ASP A 17 2.47 -2.32 -23.33
CA ASP A 17 3.45 -1.40 -23.89
C ASP A 17 2.89 -0.02 -24.24
N LEU A 18 1.57 0.21 -24.08
CA LEU A 18 0.88 1.47 -24.45
C LEU A 18 1.50 2.74 -23.86
N PHE A 19 2.14 2.62 -22.69
CA PHE A 19 2.75 3.74 -21.98
C PHE A 19 4.28 3.59 -21.85
N GLN A 20 4.91 2.68 -22.59
CA GLN A 20 6.36 2.51 -22.58
C GLN A 20 7.02 3.55 -23.50
N PRO A 21 7.87 4.45 -22.98
CA PRO A 21 8.41 5.57 -23.76
C PRO A 21 9.41 5.15 -24.85
N TYR A 22 9.86 3.89 -24.84
CA TYR A 22 10.86 3.34 -25.75
C TYR A 22 10.29 2.25 -26.68
N VAL A 23 8.96 2.06 -26.71
CA VAL A 23 8.31 1.10 -27.61
C VAL A 23 7.50 1.87 -28.64
N THR A 24 7.79 1.62 -29.92
CA THR A 24 6.94 2.08 -31.03
C THR A 24 5.92 0.99 -31.33
N LEU A 25 4.64 1.33 -31.27
CA LEU A 25 3.56 0.40 -31.58
C LEU A 25 3.33 0.35 -33.09
N ASP A 26 3.34 -0.87 -33.65
CA ASP A 26 2.95 -1.14 -35.05
C ASP A 26 1.42 -1.30 -35.15
N GLN A 27 0.69 -0.32 -34.64
CA GLN A 27 -0.78 -0.30 -34.59
C GLN A 27 -1.29 1.01 -35.19
N ALA A 28 -2.50 0.98 -35.76
CA ALA A 28 -3.11 2.21 -36.26
C ALA A 28 -3.36 3.19 -35.08
N PRO A 29 -3.24 4.52 -35.30
CA PRO A 29 -3.45 5.51 -34.24
C PRO A 29 -4.80 5.36 -33.52
N ASP A 30 -5.85 5.01 -34.25
CA ASP A 30 -7.19 4.81 -33.72
C ASP A 30 -7.30 3.57 -32.83
N GLU A 31 -6.60 2.48 -33.17
CA GLU A 31 -6.52 1.25 -32.36
C GLU A 31 -5.77 1.52 -31.05
N THR A 32 -4.63 2.19 -31.12
CA THR A 32 -3.88 2.61 -29.93
C THR A 32 -4.72 3.51 -29.02
N ALA A 33 -5.50 4.44 -29.60
CA ALA A 33 -6.39 5.29 -28.83
C ALA A 33 -7.51 4.51 -28.13
N ALA A 34 -8.09 3.51 -28.79
CA ALA A 34 -9.08 2.61 -28.21
C ALA A 34 -8.50 1.77 -27.05
N ASP A 35 -7.30 1.21 -27.24
CA ASP A 35 -6.59 0.44 -26.21
C ASP A 35 -6.25 1.31 -24.98
N ILE A 36 -5.78 2.54 -25.19
CA ILE A 36 -5.53 3.51 -24.11
C ILE A 36 -6.82 3.81 -23.34
N LYS A 37 -7.92 4.02 -24.05
CA LYS A 37 -9.22 4.30 -23.43
C LYS A 37 -9.67 3.11 -22.57
N LEU A 38 -9.59 1.90 -23.11
CA LEU A 38 -9.96 0.68 -22.38
C LEU A 38 -9.12 0.48 -21.12
N LEU A 39 -7.80 0.70 -21.21
CA LEU A 39 -6.89 0.59 -20.07
C LEU A 39 -7.21 1.63 -18.98
N LYS A 40 -7.56 2.86 -19.37
CA LYS A 40 -8.00 3.91 -18.43
C LYS A 40 -9.31 3.53 -17.73
N GLU A 41 -10.30 3.06 -18.48
CA GLU A 41 -11.57 2.60 -17.92
C GLU A 41 -11.37 1.44 -16.94
N ALA A 42 -10.48 0.49 -17.26
CA ALA A 42 -10.13 -0.61 -16.37
C ALA A 42 -9.45 -0.13 -15.07
N ALA A 43 -8.49 0.80 -15.19
CA ALA A 43 -7.82 1.39 -14.02
C ALA A 43 -8.80 2.18 -13.14
N GLU A 44 -9.70 2.96 -13.75
CA GLU A 44 -10.75 3.71 -13.05
C GLU A 44 -11.71 2.75 -12.35
N TYR A 45 -12.16 1.70 -13.04
CA TYR A 45 -13.02 0.67 -12.45
C TYR A 45 -12.36 -0.02 -11.25
N LEU A 46 -11.07 -0.32 -11.33
CA LEU A 46 -10.34 -0.92 -10.21
C LEU A 46 -10.39 0.00 -8.98
N VAL A 47 -10.05 1.28 -9.15
CA VAL A 47 -9.90 2.24 -8.04
C VAL A 47 -11.25 2.70 -7.49
N LEU A 48 -12.21 2.97 -8.38
CA LEU A 48 -13.51 3.58 -8.01
C LEU A 48 -14.61 2.56 -7.73
N LYS A 49 -14.45 1.30 -8.15
CA LYS A 49 -15.47 0.25 -7.95
C LYS A 49 -14.93 -0.97 -7.24
N GLN A 50 -13.88 -1.62 -7.75
CA GLN A 50 -13.41 -2.90 -7.17
C GLN A 50 -12.86 -2.76 -5.75
N ILE A 51 -12.05 -1.74 -5.48
CA ILE A 51 -11.54 -1.51 -4.11
C ILE A 51 -12.71 -1.21 -3.16
N PRO A 52 -13.63 -0.26 -3.44
CA PRO A 52 -14.80 -0.05 -2.57
C PRO A 52 -15.66 -1.29 -2.35
N LEU A 53 -15.88 -2.12 -3.38
CA LEU A 53 -16.62 -3.38 -3.23
C LEU A 53 -15.91 -4.32 -2.26
N MET A 54 -14.58 -4.45 -2.34
CA MET A 54 -13.82 -5.24 -1.36
C MET A 54 -14.02 -4.73 0.08
N ILE A 55 -14.05 -3.39 0.28
CA ILE A 55 -14.32 -2.82 1.60
C ILE A 55 -15.72 -3.17 2.08
N GLN A 56 -16.71 -3.12 1.18
CA GLN A 56 -18.08 -3.53 1.50
C GLN A 56 -18.13 -5.00 1.93
N ASP A 57 -17.43 -5.90 1.23
CA ASP A 57 -17.38 -7.31 1.60
C ASP A 57 -16.75 -7.56 2.98
N PHE A 58 -15.85 -6.68 3.43
CA PHE A 58 -15.34 -6.70 4.80
C PHE A 58 -16.39 -6.25 5.82
N GLN A 59 -17.22 -5.27 5.48
CA GLN A 59 -18.32 -4.79 6.34
C GLN A 59 -19.43 -5.86 6.46
N ASP A 60 -19.72 -6.53 5.36
CA ASP A 60 -20.73 -7.59 5.28
C ASP A 60 -20.19 -8.95 5.78
N HIS A 61 -18.95 -8.99 6.27
CA HIS A 61 -18.25 -10.19 6.75
C HIS A 61 -18.18 -11.33 5.72
N SER A 62 -18.30 -11.01 4.43
CA SER A 62 -18.15 -11.96 3.32
C SER A 62 -16.68 -12.30 3.06
N ALA A 63 -15.77 -11.40 3.45
CA ALA A 63 -14.34 -11.67 3.59
C ALA A 63 -13.85 -11.07 4.91
N VAL A 64 -13.05 -11.83 5.66
CA VAL A 64 -12.58 -11.41 6.99
C VAL A 64 -11.08 -11.69 7.10
N PRO A 65 -10.23 -10.76 6.63
CA PRO A 65 -8.79 -10.91 6.80
C PRO A 65 -8.45 -10.81 8.29
N VAL A 66 -7.67 -11.77 8.77
CA VAL A 66 -7.24 -11.87 10.18
C VAL A 66 -5.79 -11.45 10.37
N ASP A 67 -5.04 -11.35 9.27
CA ASP A 67 -3.62 -11.00 9.24
C ASP A 67 -3.23 -10.40 7.86
N GLY A 68 -1.96 -10.03 7.71
CA GLY A 68 -1.43 -9.44 6.47
C GLY A 68 -1.43 -10.40 5.27
N GLU A 69 -1.34 -11.70 5.52
CA GLU A 69 -1.39 -12.75 4.49
C GLU A 69 -2.80 -12.85 3.90
N SER A 70 -3.80 -13.08 4.75
CA SER A 70 -5.21 -13.13 4.36
C SER A 70 -5.71 -11.81 3.76
N LEU A 71 -5.20 -10.65 4.23
CA LEU A 71 -5.44 -9.37 3.57
C LEU A 71 -4.88 -9.33 2.14
N SER A 72 -3.65 -9.79 1.96
CA SER A 72 -3.02 -9.84 0.64
C SER A 72 -3.77 -10.77 -0.31
N GLU A 73 -4.24 -11.93 0.18
CA GLU A 73 -5.07 -12.87 -0.58
C GLU A 73 -6.44 -12.26 -0.95
N ALA A 74 -7.09 -11.56 -0.02
CA ALA A 74 -8.35 -10.87 -0.28
C ALA A 74 -8.20 -9.81 -1.38
N MET A 75 -7.08 -9.09 -1.42
CA MET A 75 -6.77 -8.15 -2.50
C MET A 75 -6.52 -8.88 -3.83
N HIS A 76 -5.66 -9.89 -3.82
CA HIS A 76 -5.28 -10.62 -5.04
C HIS A 76 -6.43 -11.39 -5.68
N SER A 77 -7.31 -12.00 -4.88
CA SER A 77 -8.50 -12.70 -5.37
C SER A 77 -9.46 -11.80 -6.16
N ARG A 78 -9.36 -10.47 -5.98
CA ARG A 78 -10.11 -9.45 -6.72
C ARG A 78 -9.32 -8.75 -7.82
N GLY A 79 -8.10 -9.23 -8.10
CA GLY A 79 -7.19 -8.57 -9.05
C GLY A 79 -6.68 -7.22 -8.57
N ILE A 80 -6.79 -6.91 -7.27
CA ILE A 80 -6.28 -5.66 -6.69
C ILE A 80 -4.81 -5.85 -6.37
N ASN A 81 -3.96 -5.07 -7.06
CA ASN A 81 -2.54 -5.07 -6.79
C ASN A 81 -2.23 -4.49 -5.40
N ILE A 82 -1.29 -5.09 -4.67
CA ILE A 82 -0.88 -4.67 -3.32
C ILE A 82 -0.39 -3.22 -3.25
N ARG A 83 0.04 -2.63 -4.37
CA ARG A 83 0.38 -1.20 -4.43
C ARG A 83 -0.77 -0.28 -4.00
N TYR A 84 -2.00 -0.79 -4.02
CA TYR A 84 -3.18 -0.08 -3.57
C TYR A 84 -3.43 -0.18 -2.05
N LEU A 85 -2.55 -0.81 -1.26
CA LEU A 85 -2.69 -0.87 0.21
C LEU A 85 -2.92 0.50 0.84
N GLY A 86 -2.22 1.54 0.37
CA GLY A 86 -2.43 2.91 0.85
C GLY A 86 -3.86 3.43 0.58
N ARG A 87 -4.44 3.07 -0.57
CA ARG A 87 -5.84 3.41 -0.89
C ARG A 87 -6.82 2.61 -0.05
N VAL A 88 -6.53 1.34 0.20
CA VAL A 88 -7.32 0.48 1.10
C VAL A 88 -7.33 1.09 2.51
N ALA A 89 -6.17 1.49 3.05
CA ALA A 89 -6.06 2.14 4.36
C ALA A 89 -6.95 3.38 4.47
N GLN A 90 -6.94 4.24 3.44
CA GLN A 90 -7.76 5.46 3.38
C GLN A 90 -9.26 5.19 3.37
N LEU A 91 -9.70 4.07 2.80
CA LEU A 91 -11.12 3.72 2.75
C LEU A 91 -11.56 3.00 4.02
N VAL A 92 -10.74 2.11 4.55
CA VAL A 92 -11.00 1.38 5.80
C VAL A 92 -11.07 2.36 6.98
N THR A 93 -10.21 3.38 7.05
CA THR A 93 -10.25 4.37 8.15
C THR A 93 -11.54 5.20 8.19
N GLN A 94 -12.31 5.24 7.10
CA GLN A 94 -13.62 5.91 7.05
C GLN A 94 -14.73 5.03 7.64
N GLN A 95 -14.47 3.75 7.91
CA GLN A 95 -15.41 2.79 8.43
C GLN A 95 -15.03 2.38 9.85
N SER A 96 -15.73 2.91 10.85
CA SER A 96 -15.45 2.61 12.26
C SER A 96 -15.57 1.11 12.60
N SER A 97 -16.45 0.38 11.90
CA SER A 97 -16.60 -1.08 12.04
C SER A 97 -15.38 -1.88 11.58
N LEU A 98 -14.48 -1.28 10.80
CA LEU A 98 -13.30 -1.94 10.24
C LEU A 98 -12.00 -1.48 10.90
N ALA A 99 -12.06 -0.94 12.13
CA ALA A 99 -10.87 -0.49 12.86
C ALA A 99 -9.78 -1.59 12.96
N TYR A 100 -10.18 -2.84 13.20
CA TYR A 100 -9.22 -3.96 13.26
C TYR A 100 -8.54 -4.22 11.89
N ILE A 101 -9.27 -4.06 10.79
CA ILE A 101 -8.67 -4.20 9.44
C ILE A 101 -7.69 -3.07 9.18
N TYR A 102 -7.98 -1.87 9.66
CA TYR A 102 -7.04 -0.76 9.54
C TYR A 102 -5.69 -1.08 10.20
N GLU A 103 -5.71 -1.67 11.40
CA GLU A 103 -4.50 -2.13 12.08
C GLU A 103 -3.73 -3.18 11.26
N ILE A 104 -4.43 -4.14 10.66
CA ILE A 104 -3.82 -5.15 9.78
C ILE A 104 -3.19 -4.48 8.56
N VAL A 105 -3.90 -3.56 7.89
CA VAL A 105 -3.41 -2.85 6.69
C VAL A 105 -2.16 -2.02 7.03
N VAL A 106 -2.16 -1.29 8.15
CA VAL A 106 -1.00 -0.50 8.58
C VAL A 106 0.17 -1.41 8.93
N THR A 107 -0.08 -2.51 9.65
CA THR A 107 0.96 -3.50 9.99
C THR A 107 1.57 -4.10 8.73
N GLU A 108 0.77 -4.45 7.73
CA GLU A 108 1.25 -4.97 6.45
C GLU A 108 2.11 -3.94 5.69
N ILE A 109 1.70 -2.66 5.68
CA ILE A 109 2.50 -1.56 5.09
C ILE A 109 3.84 -1.43 5.81
N LEU A 110 3.85 -1.45 7.15
CA LEU A 110 5.06 -1.34 7.96
C LEU A 110 5.99 -2.54 7.74
N CYS A 111 5.48 -3.76 7.79
CA CYS A 111 6.25 -4.99 7.55
C CYS A 111 6.90 -5.01 6.16
N ARG A 112 6.17 -4.59 5.12
CA ARG A 112 6.72 -4.47 3.75
C ARG A 112 7.80 -3.41 3.65
N SER A 113 7.59 -2.26 4.28
CA SER A 113 8.55 -1.15 4.30
C SER A 113 9.82 -1.56 5.05
N ALA A 114 9.68 -2.16 6.23
CA ALA A 114 10.78 -2.68 7.02
C ALA A 114 11.57 -3.73 6.24
N LYS A 115 10.90 -4.70 5.59
CA LYS A 115 11.57 -5.68 4.72
C LYS A 115 12.39 -5.00 3.62
N HIS A 116 11.85 -3.96 2.98
CA HIS A 116 12.56 -3.24 1.92
C HIS A 116 13.81 -2.53 2.45
N VAL A 117 13.67 -1.75 3.53
CA VAL A 117 14.79 -1.06 4.19
C VAL A 117 15.83 -2.06 4.70
N PHE A 118 15.38 -3.16 5.31
CA PHE A 118 16.24 -4.21 5.84
C PHE A 118 17.11 -4.86 4.77
N ARG A 119 16.55 -5.16 3.59
CA ARG A 119 17.31 -5.75 2.47
C ARG A 119 18.45 -4.84 2.03
N THR A 120 18.20 -3.53 1.88
CA THR A 120 19.23 -2.55 1.52
C THR A 120 20.26 -2.39 2.64
N TYR A 121 19.81 -2.33 3.89
CA TYR A 121 20.68 -2.26 5.06
C TYR A 121 21.66 -3.44 5.09
N LEU A 122 21.17 -4.68 4.97
CA LEU A 122 22.01 -5.88 5.02
C LEU A 122 23.04 -5.97 3.90
N GLN A 123 22.79 -5.41 2.72
CA GLN A 123 23.76 -5.38 1.62
C GLN A 123 25.02 -4.58 1.96
N SER A 124 24.93 -3.63 2.89
CA SER A 124 26.07 -2.80 3.32
C SER A 124 26.83 -3.35 4.52
N VAL A 125 26.33 -4.41 5.17
CA VAL A 125 26.85 -4.92 6.44
C VAL A 125 27.92 -5.98 6.21
N PRO A 126 29.13 -5.82 6.78
CA PRO A 126 30.14 -6.88 6.78
C PRO A 126 29.68 -8.13 7.53
N ILE A 127 30.05 -9.31 7.00
CA ILE A 127 29.62 -10.63 7.53
C ILE A 127 29.93 -10.79 9.03
N HIS A 128 31.06 -10.28 9.52
CA HIS A 128 31.49 -10.44 10.91
C HIS A 128 30.64 -9.69 11.95
N ILE A 129 29.83 -8.70 11.53
CA ILE A 129 28.87 -7.98 12.40
C ILE A 129 27.41 -8.21 11.98
N LEU A 130 27.15 -9.18 11.09
CA LEU A 130 25.84 -9.41 10.51
C LEU A 130 24.77 -9.73 11.57
N SER A 131 25.07 -10.63 12.51
CA SER A 131 24.15 -11.00 13.58
C SER A 131 23.79 -9.82 14.47
N PHE A 132 24.79 -9.03 14.89
CA PHE A 132 24.59 -7.80 15.66
C PHE A 132 23.69 -6.81 14.90
N SER A 133 23.94 -6.62 13.62
CA SER A 133 23.18 -5.71 12.75
C SER A 133 21.73 -6.16 12.57
N ILE A 134 21.51 -7.47 12.37
CA ILE A 134 20.16 -8.07 12.29
C ILE A 134 19.41 -7.86 13.61
N SER A 135 20.03 -8.22 14.74
CA SER A 135 19.41 -8.06 16.06
C SER A 135 19.11 -6.59 16.37
N HIS A 136 20.03 -5.67 16.07
CA HIS A 136 19.81 -4.24 16.25
C HIS A 136 18.61 -3.74 15.42
N PHE A 137 18.56 -4.09 14.13
CA PHE A 137 17.44 -3.71 13.27
C PHE A 137 16.10 -4.25 13.79
N LEU A 138 16.05 -5.55 14.13
CA LEU A 138 14.83 -6.20 14.62
C LEU A 138 14.41 -5.65 15.99
N ASN A 139 15.36 -5.36 16.87
CA ASN A 139 15.06 -4.71 18.14
C ASN A 139 14.48 -3.31 17.89
N CYS A 140 15.03 -2.51 16.99
CA CYS A 140 14.45 -1.21 16.65
C CYS A 140 13.05 -1.33 16.01
N PHE A 141 12.81 -2.36 15.19
CA PHE A 141 11.55 -2.55 14.48
C PHE A 141 10.43 -3.13 15.37
N LEU A 142 10.75 -4.10 16.22
CA LEU A 142 9.80 -4.83 17.05
C LEU A 142 9.63 -4.22 18.44
N THR A 143 10.64 -3.50 18.94
CA THR A 143 10.52 -2.81 20.22
C THR A 143 9.69 -1.56 19.99
N ILE A 144 8.46 -1.61 20.47
CA ILE A 144 7.68 -0.42 20.75
C ILE A 144 8.42 0.29 21.88
N ILE A 145 9.04 1.43 21.61
CA ILE A 145 9.21 2.42 22.68
C ILE A 145 7.77 2.67 23.13
N SER A 146 7.38 2.12 24.27
CA SER A 146 6.28 2.68 25.03
C SER A 146 6.73 4.11 25.31
N LEU A 147 6.37 5.05 24.43
CA LEU A 147 6.33 6.43 24.88
C LEU A 147 5.34 6.34 26.04
N PRO A 148 5.75 6.66 27.28
CA PRO A 148 4.75 6.93 28.28
C PRO A 148 3.87 7.99 27.61
N THR A 149 2.56 7.75 27.50
CA THR A 149 1.60 8.83 27.27
C THR A 149 1.71 9.73 28.49
N THR A 150 2.76 10.52 28.50
CA THR A 150 2.92 11.68 29.35
C THR A 150 2.24 12.73 28.53
N ASP A 151 1.06 13.13 29.00
CA ASP A 151 0.40 14.36 28.59
C ASP A 151 1.39 15.51 28.84
N TYR A 152 2.35 15.71 27.93
CA TYR A 152 3.18 16.90 27.93
C TYR A 152 2.30 18.02 27.41
N SER A 153 1.68 18.73 28.34
CA SER A 153 1.16 20.07 28.09
C SER A 153 2.25 20.88 27.39
N PHE A 154 1.90 21.44 26.23
CA PHE A 154 2.75 22.24 25.36
C PHE A 154 3.50 23.39 26.07
N ASP A 155 3.06 23.76 27.27
CA ASP A 155 3.66 24.81 28.10
C ASP A 155 5.08 24.48 28.60
N GLU A 156 5.43 23.20 28.81
CA GLU A 156 6.70 22.82 29.43
C GLU A 156 7.90 22.88 28.45
N LEU A 157 7.65 22.73 27.15
CA LEU A 157 8.65 22.89 26.09
C LEU A 157 9.08 24.35 25.88
N SER A 158 8.23 25.31 26.26
CA SER A 158 8.55 26.74 26.20
C SER A 158 9.48 27.21 27.34
N ALA A 159 9.46 26.49 28.48
CA ALA A 159 10.31 26.80 29.63
C ALA A 159 11.78 26.37 29.39
N LEU A 160 12.01 25.29 28.65
CA LEU A 160 13.35 24.76 28.38
C LEU A 160 14.11 25.56 27.29
N SER A 161 13.41 26.21 26.36
CA SER A 161 14.04 27.10 25.38
C SER A 161 14.53 28.42 25.98
N SER A 162 13.93 28.83 27.11
CA SER A 162 14.26 30.09 27.80
C SER A 162 15.49 30.00 28.71
N GLN A 163 16.00 28.79 29.01
CA GLN A 163 17.21 28.61 29.82
C GLN A 163 18.51 28.45 29.02
N SER A 164 18.42 28.21 27.70
CA SER A 164 19.63 28.02 26.87
C SER A 164 20.30 29.31 26.39
N THR A 165 19.82 30.49 26.82
CA THR A 165 20.38 31.80 26.39
C THR A 165 21.24 32.50 27.45
N ASN A 166 21.49 31.89 28.61
CA ASN A 166 22.42 32.43 29.61
C ASN A 166 23.48 31.38 30.00
N ASN A 167 24.49 31.23 29.15
CA ASN A 167 25.87 30.89 29.53
C ASN A 167 26.81 31.15 28.35
#